data_AF-A0ABD4RJU3-F1
#
_entry.id   AF-A0ABD4RJU3-F1
#
_cell.length_a   1.000
_cell.length_b   1.000
_cell.length_c   1.000
_cell.angle_alpha   90.00
_cell.angle_beta   90.00
_cell.angle_gamma   90.00
#
_symmetry.space_group_name_H-M   'P 1'
#
loop_
_entity.id
_entity.type
_entity.pdbx_description
1 polymer ?
#
loop_
_entity_poly.entity_id
_entity_poly.type
_entity_poly.pdbx_seq_one_letter_code
_entity_poly.pdbx_strand_id
1 'polypeptide(L)'
;MRSTYSKIHEMDALQIYRLILDGSVEKFPRGFWKRTEAKQDAAILTRYLIEEILMWSDEELKEKLRFIVLKEYKLSGMVEKVFNYSIFNLVNNAYPDKFRPWELSKVENNYWNENTCMEALKWLFEEKLKWSIDEIKNNLTGEIFIENKLNGMFSKIFNGSPYEVVNFVYPNQIKPWELKQVPNNYWNSNTTKEAIDWLLEQKLHQEKVKKITRKVFVENRLDGMIQKMFSGSVKRANVNINVDREAESQIKEFKNN
;
A
#
# COMPACT_ATOMS: atom_id res chain seq x y z
N MET A 1 -18.12 36.74 32.17
CA MET A 1 -16.79 36.11 32.35
C MET A 1 -16.55 35.54 33.75
N ARG A 2 -16.60 36.30 34.87
CA ARG A 2 -16.28 35.75 36.22
C ARG A 2 -17.21 34.62 36.70
N SER A 3 -18.50 34.62 36.31
CA SER A 3 -19.45 33.57 36.72
C SER A 3 -19.27 32.24 35.97
N THR A 4 -18.95 32.27 34.67
CA THR A 4 -18.77 31.07 33.82
C THR A 4 -17.57 30.23 34.25
N TYR A 5 -16.44 30.87 34.60
CA TYR A 5 -15.26 30.17 35.11
C TYR A 5 -15.50 29.51 36.48
N SER A 6 -16.43 30.01 37.29
CA SER A 6 -16.73 29.45 38.61
C SER A 6 -17.43 28.09 38.56
N LYS A 7 -18.08 27.74 37.44
CA LYS A 7 -18.84 26.48 37.27
C LYS A 7 -18.23 25.53 36.25
N ILE A 8 -17.15 25.94 35.57
CA ILE A 8 -16.53 25.14 34.50
C ILE A 8 -16.03 23.77 34.99
N HIS A 9 -15.74 23.65 36.29
CA HIS A 9 -15.29 22.41 36.91
C HIS A 9 -16.40 21.37 37.10
N GLU A 10 -17.67 21.78 37.01
CA GLU A 10 -18.86 20.93 37.11
C GLU A 10 -19.40 20.53 35.72
N MET A 11 -18.86 21.12 34.65
CA MET A 11 -19.30 20.89 33.28
C MET A 11 -18.64 19.65 32.69
N ASP A 12 -19.38 18.95 31.82
CA ASP A 12 -18.82 17.90 31.00
C ASP A 12 -17.93 18.45 29.87
N ALA A 13 -17.18 17.57 29.20
CA ALA A 13 -16.26 17.95 28.15
C ALA A 13 -16.93 18.69 26.99
N LEU A 14 -18.14 18.29 26.61
CA LEU A 14 -18.87 18.83 25.47
C LEU A 14 -19.41 20.23 25.78
N GLN A 15 -19.91 20.45 26.99
CA GLN A 15 -20.32 21.77 27.48
C GLN A 15 -19.14 22.74 27.46
N ILE A 16 -17.99 22.33 27.98
CA ILE A 16 -16.76 23.15 27.94
C ILE A 16 -16.34 23.41 26.50
N TYR A 17 -16.41 22.40 25.63
CA TYR A 17 -16.02 22.55 24.23
C TYR A 17 -16.90 23.55 23.47
N ARG A 18 -18.23 23.53 23.71
CA ARG A 18 -19.16 24.51 23.13
C ARG A 18 -18.82 25.95 23.53
N LEU A 19 -18.49 26.17 24.80
CA LEU A 19 -18.02 27.48 25.30
C LEU A 19 -16.68 27.90 24.68
N ILE A 20 -15.84 26.96 24.25
CA ILE A 20 -14.60 27.25 23.55
C ILE A 20 -14.87 27.64 22.10
N LEU A 21 -15.81 26.96 21.44
CA LEU A 21 -16.19 27.24 20.06
C LEU A 21 -16.91 28.59 19.92
N ASP A 22 -17.74 28.98 20.90
CA ASP A 22 -18.44 30.27 20.90
C ASP A 22 -17.58 31.46 21.42
N GLY A 23 -16.37 31.17 21.93
CA GLY A 23 -15.42 32.18 22.41
C GLY A 23 -15.62 32.63 23.87
N SER A 24 -16.59 32.07 24.59
CA SER A 24 -16.81 32.36 26.02
C SER A 24 -15.64 31.91 26.90
N VAL A 25 -14.91 30.87 26.48
CA VAL A 25 -13.72 30.34 27.16
C VAL A 25 -12.60 30.15 26.12
N GLU A 26 -11.39 30.60 26.42
CA GLU A 26 -10.29 30.53 25.44
C GLU A 26 -9.82 29.09 25.15
N LYS A 27 -9.79 28.23 26.18
CA LYS A 27 -9.25 26.86 26.11
C LYS A 27 -9.73 26.00 27.27
N PHE A 28 -9.56 24.69 27.14
CA PHE A 28 -9.84 23.74 28.22
C PHE A 28 -9.06 24.08 29.51
N PRO A 29 -9.64 23.83 30.69
CA PRO A 29 -8.98 24.05 31.97
C PRO A 29 -7.60 23.38 32.07
N ARG A 30 -6.71 23.97 32.87
CA ARG A 30 -5.38 23.40 33.08
C ARG A 30 -5.50 22.00 33.68
N GLY A 31 -4.81 21.03 33.07
CA GLY A 31 -4.83 19.64 33.53
C GLY A 31 -6.03 18.81 33.06
N PHE A 32 -6.97 19.40 32.31
CA PHE A 32 -8.16 18.70 31.79
C PHE A 32 -7.80 17.41 31.03
N TRP A 33 -6.80 17.49 30.15
CA TRP A 33 -6.33 16.34 29.34
C TRP A 33 -5.41 15.36 30.09
N LYS A 34 -5.19 15.56 31.40
CA LYS A 34 -4.42 14.64 32.24
C LYS A 34 -5.29 13.75 33.13
N ARG A 35 -6.62 13.92 33.04
CA ARG A 35 -7.60 13.16 33.82
C ARG A 35 -7.75 11.74 33.28
N THR A 36 -8.30 10.86 34.09
CA THR A 36 -8.61 9.47 33.75
C THR A 36 -9.61 9.36 32.60
N GLU A 37 -10.54 10.32 32.50
CA GLU A 37 -11.61 10.35 31.51
C GLU A 37 -11.16 10.95 30.16
N ALA A 38 -9.92 11.46 30.06
CA ALA A 38 -9.46 12.25 28.91
C ALA A 38 -9.62 11.54 27.56
N LYS A 39 -9.44 10.21 27.52
CA LYS A 39 -9.68 9.40 26.31
C LYS A 39 -11.16 9.31 25.94
N GLN A 40 -12.03 9.11 26.93
CA GLN A 40 -13.49 9.07 26.72
C GLN A 40 -14.00 10.43 26.25
N ASP A 41 -13.59 11.50 26.92
CA ASP A 41 -13.90 12.88 26.52
C ASP A 41 -13.42 13.15 25.10
N ALA A 42 -12.19 12.74 24.77
CA ALA A 42 -11.66 12.92 23.43
C ALA A 42 -12.46 12.18 22.34
N ALA A 43 -12.97 10.97 22.63
CA ALA A 43 -13.84 10.26 21.71
C ALA A 43 -15.14 11.05 21.46
N ILE A 44 -15.76 11.56 22.53
CA ILE A 44 -17.00 12.36 22.45
C ILE A 44 -16.78 13.61 21.61
N LEU A 45 -15.72 14.38 21.89
CA LEU A 45 -15.46 15.63 21.17
C LEU A 45 -15.07 15.39 19.71
N THR A 46 -14.34 14.31 19.43
CA THR A 46 -13.98 13.95 18.05
C THR A 46 -15.22 13.59 17.25
N ARG A 47 -16.12 12.75 17.80
CA ARG A 47 -17.40 12.43 17.14
C ARG A 47 -18.24 13.68 16.92
N TYR A 48 -18.40 14.51 17.96
CA TYR A 48 -19.15 15.77 17.84
C TYR A 48 -18.59 16.69 16.75
N LEU A 49 -17.27 16.85 16.67
CA LEU A 49 -16.64 17.65 15.61
C LEU A 49 -16.93 17.07 14.21
N ILE A 50 -16.76 15.76 14.02
CA ILE A 50 -16.90 15.12 12.72
C ILE A 50 -18.37 15.04 12.28
N GLU A 51 -19.25 14.60 13.17
CA GLU A 51 -20.64 14.24 12.85
C GLU A 51 -21.57 15.46 12.88
N GLU A 52 -21.40 16.36 13.85
CA GLU A 52 -22.36 17.46 14.09
C GLU A 52 -21.88 18.80 13.55
N ILE A 53 -20.58 19.10 13.66
CA ILE A 53 -20.02 20.39 13.20
C ILE A 53 -19.62 20.32 11.73
N LEU A 54 -18.81 19.33 11.36
CA LEU A 54 -18.27 19.18 10.01
C LEU A 54 -19.20 18.40 9.09
N MET A 55 -20.06 17.53 9.66
CA MET A 55 -20.97 16.64 8.95
C MET A 55 -20.27 15.81 7.87
N TRP A 56 -19.06 15.33 8.18
CA TRP A 56 -18.24 14.60 7.21
C TRP A 56 -18.66 13.14 7.06
N SER A 57 -18.61 12.65 5.83
CA SER A 57 -18.62 11.20 5.58
C SER A 57 -17.31 10.54 6.02
N ASP A 58 -17.29 9.20 6.04
CA ASP A 58 -16.06 8.43 6.32
C ASP A 58 -14.94 8.74 5.31
N GLU A 59 -15.29 8.90 4.03
CA GLU A 59 -14.35 9.29 2.96
C GLU A 59 -13.78 10.69 3.21
N GLU A 60 -14.64 11.65 3.56
CA GLU A 60 -14.21 13.01 3.87
C GLU A 60 -13.32 13.05 5.11
N LEU A 61 -13.63 12.28 6.15
CA LEU A 61 -12.74 12.12 7.31
C LEU A 61 -11.38 11.59 6.88
N LYS A 62 -11.35 10.51 6.10
CA LYS A 62 -10.12 9.88 5.60
C LYS A 62 -9.25 10.84 4.78
N GLU A 63 -9.85 11.76 4.04
CA GLU A 63 -9.14 12.69 3.14
C GLU A 63 -8.78 14.02 3.79
N LYS A 64 -9.69 14.59 4.58
CA LYS A 64 -9.62 15.99 5.04
C LYS A 64 -9.05 16.12 6.44
N LEU A 65 -9.22 15.11 7.31
CA LEU A 65 -8.78 15.22 8.70
C LEU A 65 -7.26 15.33 8.79
N ARG A 66 -6.82 16.50 9.25
CA ARG A 66 -5.41 16.87 9.46
C ARG A 66 -5.28 17.66 10.76
N PHE A 67 -4.06 17.72 11.30
CA PHE A 67 -3.79 18.47 12.54
C PHE A 67 -4.21 19.95 12.44
N ILE A 68 -4.15 20.55 11.24
CA ILE A 68 -4.59 21.93 11.02
C ILE A 68 -6.09 22.12 11.28
N VAL A 69 -6.93 21.16 10.87
CA VAL A 69 -8.38 21.16 11.14
C VAL A 69 -8.60 21.10 12.65
N LEU A 70 -7.92 20.17 13.33
CA LEU A 70 -8.03 20.03 14.79
C LEU A 70 -7.57 21.29 15.53
N LYS A 71 -6.59 22.02 14.99
CA LYS A 71 -6.13 23.32 15.53
C LYS A 71 -7.16 24.43 15.31
N GLU A 72 -7.76 24.51 14.13
CA GLU A 72 -8.83 25.46 13.79
C GLU A 72 -10.01 25.32 14.76
N TYR A 73 -10.42 24.08 15.01
CA TYR A 73 -11.50 23.71 15.93
C TYR A 73 -11.06 23.56 17.39
N LYS A 74 -9.94 24.18 17.79
CA LYS A 74 -9.46 24.32 19.18
C LYS A 74 -9.20 22.99 19.93
N LEU A 75 -9.02 21.90 19.20
CA LEU A 75 -8.73 20.56 19.73
C LEU A 75 -7.24 20.18 19.69
N SER A 76 -6.34 21.03 19.18
CA SER A 76 -4.91 20.68 19.07
C SER A 76 -4.27 20.26 20.41
N GLY A 77 -4.68 20.89 21.52
CA GLY A 77 -4.19 20.52 22.85
C GLY A 77 -4.63 19.12 23.29
N MET A 78 -5.81 18.66 22.87
CA MET A 78 -6.26 17.29 23.11
C MET A 78 -5.38 16.29 22.36
N VAL A 79 -5.12 16.54 21.07
CA VAL A 79 -4.31 15.65 20.22
C VAL A 79 -2.89 15.51 20.78
N GLU A 80 -2.27 16.62 21.18
CA GLU A 80 -0.95 16.63 21.78
C GLU A 80 -0.93 15.85 23.10
N LYS A 81 -1.82 16.17 24.04
CA LYS A 81 -1.73 15.67 25.42
C LYS A 81 -2.25 14.24 25.59
N VAL A 82 -3.22 13.82 24.77
CA VAL A 82 -3.86 12.50 24.88
C VAL A 82 -3.25 11.49 23.91
N PHE A 83 -2.89 11.93 22.69
CA PHE A 83 -2.48 11.03 21.61
C PHE A 83 -1.07 11.29 21.08
N ASN A 84 -0.29 12.17 21.72
CA ASN A 84 1.07 12.52 21.29
C ASN A 84 1.15 12.86 19.79
N TYR A 85 0.24 13.72 19.32
CA TYR A 85 0.12 14.13 17.91
C TYR A 85 -0.33 13.04 16.93
N SER A 86 -0.68 11.83 17.39
CA SER A 86 -1.19 10.76 16.53
C SER A 86 -2.65 11.01 16.15
N ILE A 87 -2.88 11.38 14.89
CA ILE A 87 -4.22 11.50 14.32
C ILE A 87 -4.89 10.13 14.22
N PHE A 88 -4.13 9.08 13.91
CA PHE A 88 -4.67 7.73 13.87
C PHE A 88 -5.18 7.30 15.25
N ASN A 89 -4.40 7.45 16.32
CA ASN A 89 -4.85 7.07 17.65
C ASN A 89 -6.06 7.88 18.13
N LEU A 90 -6.14 9.16 17.75
CA LEU A 90 -7.33 9.99 17.99
C LEU A 90 -8.57 9.39 17.30
N VAL A 91 -8.46 9.09 16.01
CA VAL A 91 -9.56 8.54 15.22
C VAL A 91 -9.96 7.16 15.72
N ASN A 92 -9.00 6.27 15.97
CA ASN A 92 -9.27 4.91 16.47
C ASN A 92 -9.88 4.94 17.87
N ASN A 93 -9.55 5.93 18.70
CA ASN A 93 -10.21 6.12 19.99
C ASN A 93 -11.68 6.54 19.86
N ALA A 94 -12.03 7.32 18.83
CA ALA A 94 -13.39 7.76 18.57
C ALA A 94 -14.24 6.70 17.82
N TYR A 95 -13.59 5.97 16.91
CA TYR A 95 -14.15 4.93 16.04
C TYR A 95 -13.27 3.68 16.08
N PRO A 96 -13.37 2.87 17.14
CA PRO A 96 -12.52 1.69 17.33
C PRO A 96 -12.59 0.73 16.14
N ASP A 97 -11.42 0.38 15.61
CA ASP A 97 -11.20 -0.61 14.53
C ASP A 97 -11.97 -0.34 13.24
N LYS A 98 -12.51 0.87 13.08
CA LYS A 98 -13.28 1.28 11.90
C LYS A 98 -12.40 1.59 10.69
N PHE A 99 -11.20 2.10 10.93
CA PHE A 99 -10.28 2.56 9.90
C PHE A 99 -8.88 2.01 10.14
N ARG A 100 -8.18 1.70 9.05
CA ARG A 100 -6.76 1.35 9.10
C ARG A 100 -5.87 2.59 9.00
N PRO A 101 -4.64 2.58 9.55
CA PRO A 101 -3.78 3.77 9.57
C PRO A 101 -3.54 4.39 8.19
N TRP A 102 -3.36 3.57 7.17
CA TRP A 102 -3.10 3.99 5.79
C TRP A 102 -4.34 4.48 5.03
N GLU A 103 -5.54 4.35 5.59
CA GLU A 103 -6.74 4.93 4.98
C GLU A 103 -6.85 6.44 5.26
N LEU A 104 -6.19 6.91 6.33
CA LEU A 104 -6.13 8.33 6.69
C LEU A 104 -5.12 9.09 5.81
N SER A 105 -5.20 10.42 5.85
CA SER A 105 -4.39 11.31 5.01
C SER A 105 -2.87 11.12 5.16
N LYS A 106 -2.40 10.65 6.32
CA LYS A 106 -0.98 10.45 6.60
C LYS A 106 -0.79 9.44 7.74
N VAL A 107 0.16 8.52 7.54
CA VAL A 107 0.69 7.66 8.60
C VAL A 107 1.87 8.32 9.34
N GLU A 108 2.16 7.84 10.54
CA GLU A 108 3.29 8.33 11.34
C GLU A 108 4.65 8.09 10.65
N ASN A 109 5.67 8.84 11.08
CA ASN A 109 7.04 8.58 10.62
C ASN A 109 7.48 7.17 11.05
N ASN A 110 8.17 6.44 10.17
CA ASN A 110 8.61 5.06 10.40
C ASN A 110 7.47 4.04 10.62
N TYR A 111 6.23 4.40 10.29
CA TYR A 111 5.10 3.48 10.34
C TYR A 111 5.31 2.25 9.43
N TRP A 112 5.86 2.47 8.23
CA TRP A 112 6.13 1.40 7.27
C TRP A 112 7.34 0.56 7.71
N ASN A 113 7.06 -0.70 8.01
CA ASN A 113 8.00 -1.79 8.25
C ASN A 113 7.44 -3.06 7.59
N GLU A 114 8.15 -4.17 7.66
CA GLU A 114 7.76 -5.43 7.02
C GLU A 114 6.32 -5.86 7.38
N ASN A 115 5.97 -5.83 8.67
CA ASN A 115 4.65 -6.25 9.15
C ASN A 115 3.54 -5.31 8.66
N THR A 116 3.72 -3.99 8.80
CA THR A 116 2.70 -3.02 8.38
C THR A 116 2.53 -2.97 6.87
N CYS A 117 3.62 -3.18 6.11
CA CYS A 117 3.54 -3.33 4.65
C CYS A 117 2.76 -4.59 4.29
N MET A 118 3.06 -5.73 4.91
CA MET A 118 2.38 -6.99 4.65
C MET A 118 0.88 -6.90 4.94
N GLU A 119 0.51 -6.30 6.07
CA GLU A 119 -0.89 -6.09 6.46
C GLU A 119 -1.63 -5.19 5.45
N ALA A 120 -1.03 -4.06 5.07
CA ALA A 120 -1.62 -3.12 4.12
C ALA A 120 -1.81 -3.73 2.73
N LEU A 121 -0.84 -4.51 2.26
CA LEU A 121 -0.88 -5.14 0.95
C LEU A 121 -1.86 -6.31 0.91
N LYS A 122 -1.94 -7.13 1.96
CA LYS A 122 -2.96 -8.18 2.06
C LYS A 122 -4.36 -7.59 2.14
N TRP A 123 -4.57 -6.58 2.96
CA TRP A 123 -5.85 -5.86 2.96
C TRP A 123 -6.20 -5.33 1.57
N LEU A 124 -5.24 -4.73 0.86
CA LEU A 124 -5.47 -4.22 -0.49
C LEU A 124 -5.90 -5.32 -1.45
N PHE A 125 -5.12 -6.41 -1.55
CA PHE A 125 -5.37 -7.46 -2.54
C PHE A 125 -6.52 -8.40 -2.15
N GLU A 126 -6.61 -8.81 -0.89
CA GLU A 126 -7.50 -9.89 -0.44
C GLU A 126 -8.85 -9.36 0.05
N GLU A 127 -8.89 -8.18 0.68
CA GLU A 127 -10.11 -7.64 1.28
C GLU A 127 -10.76 -6.54 0.43
N LYS A 128 -9.97 -5.55 0.00
CA LYS A 128 -10.47 -4.37 -0.71
C LYS A 128 -10.72 -4.64 -2.19
N LEU A 129 -9.69 -5.10 -2.91
CA LEU A 129 -9.79 -5.39 -4.34
C LEU A 129 -10.32 -6.81 -4.60
N LYS A 130 -10.10 -7.74 -3.66
CA LYS A 130 -10.47 -9.15 -3.75
C LYS A 130 -9.94 -9.81 -5.03
N TRP A 131 -8.71 -9.46 -5.40
CA TRP A 131 -8.06 -9.95 -6.60
C TRP A 131 -7.40 -11.32 -6.36
N SER A 132 -7.65 -12.22 -7.30
CA SER A 132 -6.82 -13.40 -7.54
C SER A 132 -5.43 -13.02 -8.08
N ILE A 133 -4.50 -13.98 -8.06
CA ILE A 133 -3.16 -13.81 -8.66
C ILE A 133 -3.25 -13.43 -10.15
N ASP A 134 -4.22 -13.98 -10.89
CA ASP A 134 -4.40 -13.64 -12.30
C ASP A 134 -4.93 -12.22 -12.50
N GLU A 135 -5.82 -11.74 -11.63
CA GLU A 135 -6.25 -10.34 -11.64
C GLU A 135 -5.11 -9.40 -11.29
N ILE A 136 -4.26 -9.75 -10.32
CA ILE A 136 -3.03 -9.01 -10.02
C ILE A 136 -2.14 -8.91 -11.26
N LYS A 137 -1.88 -10.03 -11.95
CA LYS A 137 -1.07 -10.06 -13.19
C LYS A 137 -1.61 -9.12 -14.28
N ASN A 138 -2.93 -9.04 -14.39
CA ASN A 138 -3.60 -8.31 -15.46
C ASN A 138 -3.81 -6.82 -15.13
N ASN A 139 -4.04 -6.48 -13.87
CA ASN A 139 -4.56 -5.17 -13.46
C ASN A 139 -3.58 -4.34 -12.63
N LEU A 140 -2.59 -4.95 -11.96
CA LEU A 140 -1.72 -4.22 -11.04
C LEU A 140 -0.83 -3.22 -11.79
N THR A 141 -0.92 -1.96 -11.37
CA THR A 141 -0.08 -0.85 -11.84
C THR A 141 0.29 0.05 -10.66
N GLY A 142 1.23 0.97 -10.86
CA GLY A 142 1.58 1.98 -9.84
C GLY A 142 0.37 2.82 -9.40
N GLU A 143 -0.59 3.07 -10.30
CA GLU A 143 -1.78 3.87 -10.03
C GLU A 143 -2.66 3.27 -8.92
N ILE A 144 -2.75 1.94 -8.86
CA ILE A 144 -3.50 1.23 -7.82
C ILE A 144 -3.01 1.63 -6.41
N PHE A 145 -1.71 1.87 -6.24
CA PHE A 145 -1.17 2.32 -4.95
C PHE A 145 -1.46 3.80 -4.68
N ILE A 146 -1.56 4.63 -5.71
CA ILE A 146 -1.91 6.06 -5.59
C ILE A 146 -3.37 6.20 -5.17
N GLU A 147 -4.28 5.56 -5.92
CA GLU A 147 -5.72 5.56 -5.65
C GLU A 147 -6.07 5.02 -4.26
N ASN A 148 -5.22 4.13 -3.72
CA ASN A 148 -5.41 3.53 -2.40
C ASN A 148 -4.55 4.16 -1.29
N LYS A 149 -3.97 5.34 -1.51
CA LYS A 149 -3.15 6.10 -0.52
C LYS A 149 -1.90 5.36 -0.03
N LEU A 150 -1.45 4.35 -0.77
CA LEU A 150 -0.28 3.53 -0.48
C LEU A 150 0.97 3.95 -1.28
N ASN A 151 0.90 5.01 -2.08
CA ASN A 151 2.02 5.48 -2.91
C ASN A 151 3.31 5.72 -2.11
N GLY A 152 3.22 6.29 -0.90
CA GLY A 152 4.41 6.54 -0.07
C GLY A 152 5.13 5.26 0.35
N MET A 153 4.38 4.19 0.64
CA MET A 153 4.94 2.85 0.91
C MET A 153 5.52 2.26 -0.38
N PHE A 154 4.72 2.27 -1.45
CA PHE A 154 5.09 1.73 -2.76
C PHE A 154 6.39 2.32 -3.30
N SER A 155 6.55 3.64 -3.24
CA SER A 155 7.74 4.33 -3.74
C SER A 155 8.96 4.12 -2.84
N LYS A 156 8.79 4.20 -1.51
CA LYS A 156 9.91 4.19 -0.56
C LYS A 156 10.44 2.79 -0.25
N ILE A 157 9.55 1.81 -0.15
CA ILE A 157 9.89 0.44 0.26
C ILE A 157 10.17 -0.44 -0.95
N PHE A 158 9.34 -0.30 -2.01
CA PHE A 158 9.38 -1.18 -3.18
C PHE A 158 9.97 -0.51 -4.42
N ASN A 159 10.57 0.68 -4.29
CA ASN A 159 11.15 1.47 -5.39
C ASN A 159 10.19 1.66 -6.58
N GLY A 160 8.88 1.70 -6.32
CA GLY A 160 7.86 1.80 -7.36
C GLY A 160 7.77 0.56 -8.27
N SER A 161 8.19 -0.62 -7.79
CA SER A 161 8.11 -1.88 -8.54
C SER A 161 6.87 -2.69 -8.13
N PRO A 162 5.86 -2.85 -9.01
CA PRO A 162 4.74 -3.73 -8.76
C PRO A 162 5.16 -5.19 -8.54
N TYR A 163 6.22 -5.64 -9.20
CA TYR A 163 6.75 -7.00 -9.00
C TYR A 163 7.28 -7.20 -7.59
N GLU A 164 8.06 -6.25 -7.05
CA GLU A 164 8.59 -6.37 -5.69
C GLU A 164 7.46 -6.45 -4.65
N VAL A 165 6.37 -5.69 -4.86
CA VAL A 165 5.18 -5.79 -4.03
C VAL A 165 4.57 -7.19 -4.08
N VAL A 166 4.35 -7.74 -5.29
CA VAL A 166 3.70 -9.05 -5.41
C VAL A 166 4.60 -10.15 -4.88
N ASN A 167 5.90 -10.11 -5.17
CA ASN A 167 6.85 -11.10 -4.66
C ASN A 167 7.03 -10.99 -3.13
N PHE A 168 6.82 -9.82 -2.55
CA PHE A 168 6.80 -9.64 -1.10
C PHE A 168 5.59 -10.31 -0.44
N VAL A 169 4.39 -10.16 -1.01
CA VAL A 169 3.15 -10.73 -0.45
C VAL A 169 3.00 -12.22 -0.79
N TYR A 170 3.35 -12.59 -2.02
CA TYR A 170 3.21 -13.91 -2.60
C TYR A 170 4.55 -14.40 -3.17
N PRO A 171 5.52 -14.76 -2.31
CA PRO A 171 6.86 -15.12 -2.74
C PRO A 171 6.88 -16.24 -3.77
N ASN A 172 7.62 -16.02 -4.87
CA ASN A 172 7.84 -16.98 -5.94
C ASN A 172 6.57 -17.49 -6.66
N GLN A 173 5.41 -16.84 -6.47
CA GLN A 173 4.17 -17.25 -7.15
C GLN A 173 4.06 -16.74 -8.59
N ILE A 174 4.78 -15.66 -8.91
CA ILE A 174 4.79 -15.08 -10.25
C ILE A 174 6.21 -14.72 -10.68
N LYS A 175 6.43 -14.61 -11.99
CA LYS A 175 7.63 -14.02 -12.57
C LYS A 175 7.40 -12.55 -12.94
N PRO A 176 8.47 -11.70 -13.02
CA PRO A 176 8.31 -10.28 -13.35
C PRO A 176 7.58 -10.04 -14.67
N TRP A 177 7.84 -10.86 -15.70
CA TRP A 177 7.20 -10.76 -17.01
C TRP A 177 5.74 -11.21 -17.04
N GLU A 178 5.24 -11.85 -15.99
CA GLU A 178 3.81 -12.20 -15.90
C GLU A 178 2.93 -10.98 -15.56
N LEU A 179 3.52 -9.87 -15.08
CA LEU A 179 2.81 -8.60 -14.91
C LEU A 179 2.62 -7.86 -16.24
N LYS A 180 1.79 -6.81 -16.21
CA LYS A 180 1.50 -5.98 -17.40
C LYS A 180 2.75 -5.35 -18.01
N GLN A 181 3.72 -4.97 -17.19
CA GLN A 181 4.97 -4.35 -17.64
C GLN A 181 6.13 -4.79 -16.73
N VAL A 182 7.29 -4.96 -17.34
CA VAL A 182 8.57 -5.11 -16.63
C VAL A 182 9.28 -3.75 -16.53
N PRO A 183 10.20 -3.54 -15.58
CA PRO A 183 11.00 -2.32 -15.51
C PRO A 183 11.77 -2.01 -16.80
N ASN A 184 12.16 -0.73 -16.96
CA ASN A 184 13.06 -0.34 -18.03
C ASN A 184 14.39 -1.10 -17.93
N ASN A 185 14.94 -1.54 -19.06
CA ASN A 185 16.17 -2.34 -19.14
C ASN A 185 16.13 -3.67 -18.35
N TYR A 186 14.94 -4.17 -18.02
CA TYR A 186 14.78 -5.46 -17.36
C TYR A 186 15.40 -6.61 -18.16
N TRP A 187 15.13 -6.65 -19.47
CA TRP A 187 15.65 -7.70 -20.35
C TRP A 187 17.16 -7.55 -20.59
N ASN A 188 17.91 -8.54 -20.12
CA ASN A 188 19.33 -8.77 -20.39
C ASN A 188 19.57 -10.28 -20.60
N SER A 189 20.81 -10.70 -20.85
CA SER A 189 21.13 -12.11 -21.12
C SER A 189 20.64 -13.07 -20.02
N ASN A 190 20.77 -12.69 -18.74
CA ASN A 190 20.40 -13.54 -17.61
C ASN A 190 18.88 -13.68 -17.49
N THR A 191 18.14 -12.56 -17.49
CA THR A 191 16.67 -12.60 -17.39
C THR A 191 16.04 -13.27 -18.62
N THR A 192 16.69 -13.14 -19.78
CA THR A 192 16.25 -13.79 -21.03
C THR A 192 16.39 -15.31 -20.92
N LYS A 193 17.53 -15.79 -20.42
CA LYS A 193 17.73 -17.21 -20.15
C LYS A 193 16.69 -17.72 -19.15
N GLU A 194 16.50 -17.03 -18.03
CA GLU A 194 15.52 -17.44 -17.01
C GLU A 194 14.09 -17.52 -17.57
N ALA A 195 13.68 -16.54 -18.39
CA ALA A 195 12.36 -16.53 -19.01
C ALA A 195 12.17 -17.65 -20.03
N ILE A 196 13.21 -17.98 -20.79
CA ILE A 196 13.22 -19.10 -21.72
C ILE A 196 13.13 -20.43 -20.96
N ASP A 197 13.95 -20.63 -19.93
CA ASP A 197 13.95 -21.85 -19.12
C ASP A 197 12.57 -22.06 -18.47
N TRP A 198 12.02 -21.01 -17.85
CA TRP A 198 10.67 -21.03 -17.29
C TRP A 198 9.60 -21.38 -18.34
N LEU A 199 9.66 -20.79 -19.55
CA LEU A 199 8.70 -21.09 -20.62
C LEU A 199 8.77 -22.57 -21.02
N LEU A 200 9.98 -23.10 -21.17
CA LEU A 200 10.21 -24.46 -21.61
C LEU A 200 9.78 -25.49 -20.56
N GLU A 201 10.17 -25.27 -19.31
CA GLU A 201 9.95 -26.19 -18.20
C GLU A 201 8.52 -26.12 -17.67
N GLN A 202 8.00 -24.92 -17.43
CA GLN A 202 6.75 -24.73 -16.71
C GLN A 202 5.54 -24.51 -17.60
N LYS A 203 5.71 -24.00 -18.82
CA LYS A 203 4.58 -23.71 -19.72
C LYS A 203 4.44 -24.72 -20.85
N LEU A 204 5.56 -25.19 -21.39
CA LEU A 204 5.54 -26.13 -22.51
C LEU A 204 5.78 -27.58 -22.09
N HIS A 205 6.38 -27.83 -20.93
CA HIS A 205 6.79 -29.17 -20.46
C HIS A 205 7.55 -29.97 -21.54
N GLN A 206 8.40 -29.31 -22.33
CA GLN A 206 9.06 -29.92 -23.49
C GLN A 206 10.57 -29.96 -23.34
N GLU A 207 11.12 -31.18 -23.28
CA GLU A 207 12.57 -31.42 -23.41
C GLU A 207 13.08 -31.14 -24.83
N LYS A 208 12.24 -31.24 -25.87
CA LYS A 208 12.63 -31.02 -27.28
C LYS A 208 11.59 -30.18 -28.03
N VAL A 209 11.78 -28.87 -28.08
CA VAL A 209 10.93 -27.97 -28.88
C VAL A 209 11.52 -27.83 -30.29
N LYS A 210 10.79 -28.23 -31.33
CA LYS A 210 11.27 -28.03 -32.72
C LYS A 210 11.21 -26.56 -33.14
N LYS A 211 10.19 -25.81 -32.68
CA LYS A 211 10.02 -24.37 -32.96
C LYS A 211 8.95 -23.75 -32.07
N ILE A 212 9.28 -22.71 -31.31
CA ILE A 212 8.31 -21.89 -30.54
C ILE A 212 7.73 -20.82 -31.48
N THR A 213 6.40 -20.69 -31.48
CA THR A 213 5.70 -19.70 -32.31
C THR A 213 5.61 -18.35 -31.60
N ARG A 214 5.39 -17.26 -32.35
CA ARG A 214 5.16 -15.93 -31.76
C ARG A 214 3.98 -15.94 -30.78
N LYS A 215 2.92 -16.69 -31.11
CA LYS A 215 1.72 -16.83 -30.29
C LYS A 215 2.06 -17.29 -28.87
N VAL A 216 2.93 -18.31 -28.73
CA VAL A 216 3.37 -18.80 -27.43
C VAL A 216 4.08 -17.72 -26.61
N PHE A 217 4.98 -16.93 -27.23
CA PHE A 217 5.63 -15.83 -26.53
C PHE A 217 4.64 -14.75 -26.09
N VAL A 218 3.67 -14.40 -26.94
CA VAL A 218 2.65 -13.38 -26.62
C VAL A 218 1.73 -13.87 -25.48
N GLU A 219 1.23 -15.11 -25.56
CA GLU A 219 0.36 -15.70 -24.53
C GLU A 219 1.05 -15.79 -23.16
N ASN A 220 2.38 -15.87 -23.15
CA ASN A 220 3.19 -15.90 -21.93
C ASN A 220 3.86 -14.55 -21.60
N ARG A 221 3.41 -13.45 -22.23
CA ARG A 221 3.88 -12.07 -21.97
C ARG A 221 5.37 -11.82 -22.23
N LEU A 222 5.98 -12.63 -23.07
CA LEU A 222 7.40 -12.56 -23.46
C LEU A 222 7.65 -11.77 -24.76
N ASP A 223 6.63 -11.15 -25.36
CA ASP A 223 6.83 -10.36 -26.59
C ASP A 223 7.84 -9.22 -26.39
N GLY A 224 7.80 -8.56 -25.22
CA GLY A 224 8.78 -7.51 -24.87
C GLY A 224 10.23 -8.02 -24.88
N MET A 225 10.46 -9.24 -24.40
CA MET A 225 11.77 -9.91 -24.49
C MET A 225 12.17 -10.13 -25.94
N ILE A 226 11.24 -10.63 -26.76
CA ILE A 226 11.48 -10.84 -28.20
C ILE A 226 11.85 -9.55 -28.91
N GLN A 227 11.14 -8.45 -28.61
CA GLN A 227 11.44 -7.14 -29.20
C GLN A 227 12.82 -6.63 -28.80
N LYS A 228 13.16 -6.69 -27.51
CA LYS A 228 14.40 -6.12 -26.97
C LYS A 228 15.64 -6.97 -27.29
N MET A 229 15.57 -8.27 -27.09
CA MET A 229 16.73 -9.16 -27.12
C MET A 229 16.95 -9.79 -28.50
N PHE A 230 15.89 -9.90 -29.30
CA PHE A 230 15.93 -10.60 -30.59
C PHE A 230 15.47 -9.72 -31.75
N SER A 231 15.38 -8.40 -31.55
CA SER A 231 14.92 -7.42 -32.54
C SER A 231 13.56 -7.79 -33.16
N GLY A 232 12.66 -8.34 -32.34
CA GLY A 232 11.34 -8.81 -32.78
C GLY A 232 11.34 -10.16 -33.53
N SER A 233 12.51 -10.77 -33.76
CA SER A 233 12.67 -11.98 -34.55
C SER A 233 12.54 -13.26 -33.72
N VAL A 234 11.38 -13.91 -33.83
CA VAL A 234 11.14 -15.24 -33.25
C VAL A 234 12.08 -16.30 -33.84
N LYS A 235 12.56 -16.12 -35.07
CA LYS A 235 13.57 -17.00 -35.66
C LYS A 235 14.90 -16.91 -34.88
N ARG A 236 15.37 -15.70 -34.56
CA ARG A 236 16.59 -15.49 -33.77
C ARG A 236 16.47 -16.08 -32.36
N ALA A 237 15.31 -15.88 -31.72
CA ALA A 237 15.02 -16.48 -30.42
C ALA A 237 15.11 -18.01 -30.46
N ASN A 238 14.47 -18.67 -31.43
CA ASN A 238 14.55 -20.13 -31.57
C ASN A 238 15.98 -20.64 -31.84
N VAL A 239 16.78 -19.88 -32.61
CA VAL A 239 18.19 -20.24 -32.84
C VAL A 239 18.98 -20.20 -31.52
N ASN A 240 18.83 -19.14 -30.73
CA ASN A 240 19.50 -19.04 -29.43
C ASN A 240 19.09 -20.17 -28.47
N ILE A 241 17.79 -20.46 -28.38
CA ILE A 241 17.26 -21.55 -27.53
C ILE A 241 17.87 -22.91 -27.91
N ASN A 242 18.02 -23.20 -29.21
CA ASN A 242 18.60 -24.46 -29.66
C ASN A 242 20.10 -24.56 -29.37
N VAL A 243 20.85 -23.47 -29.59
CA VAL A 243 22.29 -23.40 -29.30
C VAL A 243 22.57 -23.64 -27.81
N ASP A 244 21.82 -22.98 -26.93
CA ASP A 244 22.02 -23.13 -25.47
C ASP A 244 21.77 -24.59 -25.02
N ARG A 245 20.77 -25.27 -25.60
CA ARG A 245 20.47 -26.68 -25.30
C ARG A 245 21.49 -27.68 -25.84
N GLU A 246 22.05 -27.43 -27.02
CA GLU A 246 23.14 -28.23 -27.57
C GLU A 246 24.38 -28.15 -26.65
N ALA A 247 24.73 -26.95 -26.18
CA ALA A 247 25.82 -26.75 -25.24
C ALA A 247 25.57 -27.48 -23.89
N GLU A 248 24.35 -27.40 -23.34
CA GLU A 248 24.01 -28.08 -22.09
C GLU A 248 24.02 -29.61 -22.21
N SER A 249 23.61 -30.15 -23.36
CA SER A 249 23.63 -31.59 -23.64
C SER A 249 25.07 -32.13 -23.70
N GLN A 250 25.97 -31.40 -24.40
CA GLN A 250 27.40 -31.74 -24.48
C GLN A 250 28.07 -31.71 -23.10
N ILE A 251 27.74 -30.73 -22.25
CA ILE A 251 28.27 -30.65 -20.88
C ILE A 251 27.80 -31.83 -20.02
N LYS A 252 26.54 -32.25 -20.15
CA LYS A 252 26.02 -33.42 -19.41
C LYS A 252 26.67 -34.72 -19.86
N GLU A 253 26.88 -34.91 -21.16
CA GLU A 253 27.60 -36.07 -21.70
C GLU A 253 29.06 -36.11 -21.21
N PHE A 254 29.74 -34.97 -21.15
CA PHE A 254 31.11 -34.89 -20.64
C PHE A 254 31.22 -35.17 -19.13
N LYS A 255 30.21 -34.82 -18.33
CA LYS A 255 30.21 -35.06 -16.87
C LYS A 255 29.82 -36.49 -16.48
N ASN A 256 29.16 -37.22 -17.39
CA ASN A 256 28.70 -38.59 -17.18
C ASN A 256 29.65 -39.66 -17.76
N ASN A 257 30.71 -39.24 -18.45
CA ASN A 257 31.84 -40.06 -18.93
C ASN A 257 33.08 -39.82 -18.06
#